data_AF-M9REC0-F1
#
_entry.id   AF-M9REC0-F1
#
_cell.length_a   1.000
_cell.length_b   1.000
_cell.length_c   1.000
_cell.angle_alpha   90.00
_cell.angle_beta   90.00
_cell.angle_gamma   90.00
#
_symmetry.space_group_name_H-M   'P 1'
#
loop_
_entity.id
_entity.type
_entity.pdbx_description
1 polymer ?
#
loop_
_entity_poly.entity_id
_entity_poly.type
_entity_poly.pdbx_seq_one_letter_code
_entity_poly.pdbx_strand_id
1 'polypeptide(L)'
;MTFKVPTGGGKTFLAANAVSRVLGRYLNKNTGFVLWIVPNDAIYRQTLNRLKDRQHPYRQTLDRAAAGRVKIFEKNDHLDVRDVEENLCVMILMLASAVRKKQDQLKMFGGRGDVRGFTPFEGDQGAHEALVEDIPNLACYNQGDGIAAWAMIKDPLGNALRIIRPVVILARIPQIT
;
A
#
# COMPACT_ATOMS: atom_id res chain seq x y z
N MET A 1 -9.63 -6.53 -0.35
CA MET A 1 -10.50 -6.61 -1.55
C MET A 1 -9.63 -6.41 -2.79
N THR A 2 -9.73 -7.27 -3.81
CA THR A 2 -8.88 -7.19 -5.01
C THR A 2 -9.75 -6.90 -6.23
N PHE A 3 -9.50 -5.76 -6.89
CA PHE A 3 -10.20 -5.39 -8.11
C PHE A 3 -9.36 -5.74 -9.35
N LYS A 4 -9.95 -6.55 -10.25
CA LYS A 4 -9.37 -6.89 -11.55
C LYS A 4 -10.07 -6.06 -12.62
N VAL A 5 -9.29 -5.28 -13.38
CA VAL A 5 -9.82 -4.39 -14.42
C VAL A 5 -9.54 -4.98 -15.81
N PRO A 6 -10.56 -5.23 -16.67
CA PRO A 6 -10.38 -5.72 -18.03
C PRO A 6 -9.85 -4.64 -18.99
N THR A 7 -9.17 -5.05 -20.05
CA THR A 7 -8.18 -4.23 -20.77
C THR A 7 -8.64 -3.69 -22.14
N GLY A 8 -9.01 -2.39 -22.24
CA GLY A 8 -8.95 -1.51 -23.44
C GLY A 8 -8.31 -0.13 -23.11
N GLY A 9 -8.01 0.81 -24.00
CA GLY A 9 -7.20 2.03 -23.73
C GLY A 9 -7.55 2.90 -22.48
N GLY A 10 -8.74 2.77 -21.90
CA GLY A 10 -9.21 3.47 -20.69
C GLY A 10 -8.97 2.78 -19.33
N LYS A 11 -8.08 1.78 -19.23
CA LYS A 11 -7.93 0.95 -18.01
C LYS A 11 -7.64 1.73 -16.74
N THR A 12 -6.72 2.69 -16.83
CA THR A 12 -6.30 3.46 -15.65
C THR A 12 -7.40 4.44 -15.23
N PHE A 13 -8.24 4.93 -16.16
CA PHE A 13 -9.47 5.66 -15.83
C PHE A 13 -10.44 4.77 -15.07
N LEU A 14 -10.68 3.56 -15.58
CA LEU A 14 -11.60 2.60 -14.98
C LEU A 14 -11.13 2.18 -13.59
N ALA A 15 -9.81 1.98 -13.42
CA ALA A 15 -9.21 1.68 -12.13
C ALA A 15 -9.31 2.88 -11.16
N ALA A 16 -9.04 4.11 -11.60
CA ALA A 16 -9.21 5.31 -10.77
C ALA A 16 -10.68 5.50 -10.35
N ASN A 17 -11.63 5.25 -11.25
CA ASN A 17 -13.06 5.26 -10.92
C ASN A 17 -13.45 4.13 -9.97
N ALA A 18 -12.87 2.93 -10.13
CA ALA A 18 -13.08 1.83 -9.19
C ALA A 18 -12.59 2.21 -7.79
N VAL A 19 -11.41 2.81 -7.67
CA VAL A 19 -10.88 3.35 -6.39
C VAL A 19 -11.83 4.37 -5.79
N SER A 20 -12.22 5.38 -6.58
CA SER A 20 -13.15 6.41 -6.13
C SER A 20 -14.47 5.82 -5.62
N ARG A 21 -15.01 4.81 -6.29
CA ARG A 21 -16.22 4.10 -5.85
C ARG A 21 -15.99 3.27 -4.59
N VAL A 22 -14.84 2.60 -4.46
CA VAL A 22 -14.50 1.84 -3.25
C VAL A 22 -14.41 2.75 -2.04
N LEU A 23 -13.68 3.86 -2.15
CA LEU A 23 -13.55 4.84 -1.06
C LEU A 23 -14.90 5.46 -0.71
N GLY A 24 -15.65 5.92 -1.71
CA GLY A 24 -16.90 6.63 -1.51
C GLY A 24 -18.09 5.77 -1.06
N ARG A 25 -18.14 4.48 -1.42
CA ARG A 25 -19.28 3.60 -1.08
C ARG A 25 -18.98 2.54 -0.03
N TYR A 26 -17.77 1.99 -0.04
CA TYR A 26 -17.43 0.85 0.83
C TYR A 26 -16.65 1.28 2.07
N LEU A 27 -15.94 2.40 2.01
CA LEU A 27 -15.10 2.86 3.12
C LEU A 27 -15.67 4.09 3.82
N ASN A 28 -16.65 4.82 3.23
CA ASN A 28 -17.17 6.11 3.72
C ASN A 28 -16.06 7.07 4.20
N LYS A 29 -14.87 6.95 3.59
CA LYS A 29 -13.64 7.66 3.98
C LYS A 29 -13.00 8.24 2.73
N ASN A 30 -12.43 9.43 2.89
CA ASN A 30 -11.64 10.11 1.88
C ASN A 30 -10.12 9.89 2.06
N THR A 31 -9.74 9.06 3.03
CA THR A 31 -8.37 8.67 3.34
C THR A 31 -8.23 7.14 3.32
N GLY A 32 -7.00 6.66 3.24
CA GLY A 32 -6.69 5.23 3.18
C GLY A 32 -5.55 4.93 2.22
N PHE A 33 -5.34 3.64 1.94
CA PHE A 33 -4.19 3.19 1.16
C PHE A 33 -4.59 2.27 0.02
N VAL A 34 -4.05 2.55 -1.17
CA VAL A 34 -4.25 1.78 -2.40
C VAL A 34 -2.91 1.25 -2.85
N LEU A 35 -2.84 -0.06 -3.02
CA LEU A 35 -1.69 -0.74 -3.62
C LEU A 35 -1.99 -1.03 -5.09
N TRP A 36 -1.35 -0.29 -5.98
CA TRP A 36 -1.54 -0.39 -7.43
C TRP A 36 -0.41 -1.19 -8.07
N ILE A 37 -0.68 -2.45 -8.40
CA ILE A 37 0.30 -3.37 -8.95
C ILE A 37 0.19 -3.38 -10.48
N VAL A 38 1.31 -3.16 -11.17
CA VAL A 38 1.42 -3.13 -12.63
C VAL A 38 2.38 -4.19 -13.15
N PRO A 39 2.26 -4.68 -14.40
CA PRO A 39 2.99 -5.87 -14.83
C PRO A 39 4.37 -5.58 -15.44
N ASN A 40 4.64 -4.35 -15.90
CA ASN A 40 5.91 -3.97 -16.52
C ASN A 40 6.24 -2.47 -16.33
N ASP A 41 7.47 -2.10 -16.69
CA ASP A 41 8.02 -0.74 -16.51
C ASP A 41 7.32 0.32 -17.38
N ALA A 42 6.93 -0.02 -18.61
CA ALA A 42 6.22 0.91 -19.48
C ALA A 42 4.88 1.34 -18.87
N ILE A 43 4.10 0.38 -18.35
CA ILE A 43 2.82 0.65 -17.67
C ILE A 43 3.08 1.36 -16.34
N TYR A 44 4.16 1.02 -15.63
CA TYR A 44 4.56 1.72 -14.40
C TYR A 44 4.79 3.20 -14.64
N ARG A 45 5.72 3.56 -15.53
CA ARG A 45 6.05 4.97 -15.84
C ARG A 45 4.85 5.73 -16.36
N GLN A 46 4.07 5.13 -17.26
CA GLN A 46 2.86 5.77 -17.78
C GLN A 46 1.85 6.03 -16.66
N THR A 47 1.61 5.07 -15.78
CA THR A 47 0.65 5.22 -14.67
C THR A 47 1.15 6.27 -13.67
N LEU A 48 2.43 6.20 -13.30
CA LEU A 48 3.06 7.14 -12.38
C LEU A 48 2.96 8.58 -12.89
N ASN A 49 3.34 8.83 -14.15
CA ASN A 49 3.26 10.16 -14.75
C ASN A 49 1.83 10.70 -14.74
N ARG A 50 0.85 9.87 -15.10
CA ARG A 50 -0.57 10.23 -15.12
C ARG A 50 -1.17 10.46 -13.73
N LEU A 51 -0.62 9.85 -12.68
CA LEU A 51 -1.08 10.04 -11.31
C LEU A 51 -0.36 11.20 -10.61
N LYS A 52 0.88 11.51 -11.01
CA LYS A 52 1.62 12.69 -10.55
C LYS A 52 1.10 13.99 -11.20
N ASP A 53 0.67 13.94 -12.45
CA ASP A 53 0.05 15.08 -13.13
C ASP A 53 -1.36 15.38 -12.58
N ARG A 54 -1.51 16.51 -11.87
CA ARG A 54 -2.79 16.97 -11.29
C ARG A 54 -3.83 17.37 -12.32
N GLN A 55 -3.42 17.73 -13.54
CA GLN A 55 -4.35 18.05 -14.62
C GLN A 55 -4.84 16.80 -15.34
N HIS A 56 -4.19 15.66 -15.14
CA HIS A 56 -4.60 14.42 -15.78
C HIS A 56 -5.94 13.92 -15.21
N PRO A 57 -6.89 13.45 -16.07
CA PRO A 57 -8.22 13.00 -15.63
C PRO A 57 -8.20 11.93 -14.53
N TYR A 58 -7.16 11.10 -14.50
CA TYR A 58 -7.03 10.02 -13.52
C TYR A 58 -6.73 10.57 -12.12
N ARG A 59 -5.81 11.52 -12.05
CA ARG A 59 -5.49 12.22 -10.81
C ARG A 59 -6.68 13.06 -10.35
N GLN A 60 -7.37 13.77 -11.24
CA GLN A 60 -8.59 14.52 -10.89
C GLN A 60 -9.69 13.63 -10.29
N THR A 61 -9.84 12.40 -10.79
CA THR A 61 -10.81 11.43 -10.25
C THR A 61 -10.47 11.05 -8.81
N LEU A 62 -9.18 10.80 -8.53
CA LEU A 62 -8.71 10.50 -7.17
C LEU A 62 -8.79 11.72 -6.26
N ASP A 63 -8.40 12.91 -6.74
CA ASP A 63 -8.48 14.16 -6.00
C ASP A 63 -9.94 14.44 -5.60
N ARG A 64 -10.92 14.22 -6.48
CA ARG A 64 -12.34 14.37 -6.13
C ARG A 64 -12.76 13.39 -5.03
N ALA A 65 -12.29 12.15 -5.07
CA ALA A 65 -12.62 11.13 -4.06
C ALA A 65 -11.97 11.42 -2.70
N ALA A 66 -10.76 12.00 -2.71
CA ALA A 66 -9.95 12.25 -1.52
C ALA A 66 -10.02 13.71 -1.02
N ALA A 67 -10.94 14.52 -1.55
CA ALA A 67 -11.03 15.96 -1.28
C ALA A 67 -9.67 16.69 -1.49
N GLY A 68 -8.98 16.36 -2.58
CA GLY A 68 -7.68 16.92 -2.98
C GLY A 68 -6.46 16.34 -2.27
N ARG A 69 -6.66 15.49 -1.25
CA ARG A 69 -5.60 14.92 -0.40
C ARG A 69 -5.12 13.57 -0.93
N VAL A 70 -4.48 13.59 -2.10
CA VAL A 70 -3.89 12.38 -2.70
C VAL A 70 -2.37 12.45 -2.62
N LYS A 71 -1.75 11.40 -2.07
CA LYS A 71 -0.29 11.19 -2.06
C LYS A 71 0.06 9.98 -2.92
N ILE A 72 1.02 10.13 -3.82
CA ILE A 72 1.47 9.07 -4.72
C ILE A 72 2.83 8.59 -4.22
N PHE A 73 2.95 7.29 -4.00
CA PHE A 73 4.15 6.65 -3.49
C PHE A 73 4.73 5.67 -4.51
N GLU A 74 6.05 5.65 -4.57
CA GLU A 74 6.85 4.62 -5.22
C GLU A 74 7.41 3.64 -4.17
N LYS A 75 8.07 2.59 -4.64
CA LYS A 75 8.58 1.52 -3.78
C LYS A 75 9.52 2.01 -2.66
N ASN A 76 10.34 3.02 -2.92
CA ASN A 76 11.35 3.47 -1.96
C ASN A 76 10.93 4.72 -1.16
N ASP A 77 9.68 5.16 -1.30
CA ASP A 77 9.21 6.34 -0.58
C ASP A 77 8.92 5.99 0.88
N HIS A 78 9.23 6.93 1.77
CA HIS A 78 8.92 6.77 3.19
C HIS A 78 7.41 6.83 3.43
N LEU A 79 6.91 6.01 4.35
CA LEU A 79 5.50 5.94 4.73
C LEU A 79 5.33 6.17 6.24
N ASP A 80 4.59 7.20 6.59
CA ASP A 80 4.18 7.49 7.97
C ASP A 80 2.70 7.14 8.16
N VAL A 81 2.31 6.70 9.37
CA VAL A 81 0.90 6.44 9.69
C VAL A 81 0.01 7.65 9.41
N ARG A 82 0.50 8.86 9.69
CA ARG A 82 -0.23 10.12 9.45
C ARG A 82 -0.54 10.35 7.99
N ASP A 83 0.31 9.85 7.07
CA ASP A 83 0.03 9.95 5.64
C ASP A 83 -1.29 9.24 5.31
N VAL A 84 -1.49 8.05 5.87
CA VAL A 84 -2.65 7.19 5.61
C VAL A 84 -3.90 7.70 6.31
N GLU A 85 -3.75 8.26 7.51
CA GLU A 85 -4.85 8.85 8.28
C GLU A 85 -5.40 10.12 7.62
N GLU A 86 -4.52 10.93 7.02
CA GLU A 86 -4.87 12.23 6.46
C GLU A 86 -5.05 12.25 4.94
N ASN A 87 -4.59 11.23 4.21
CA ASN A 87 -4.58 11.25 2.74
C ASN A 87 -5.08 9.93 2.15
N LEU A 88 -5.48 9.99 0.88
CA LEU A 88 -5.51 8.82 0.03
C LEU A 88 -4.10 8.57 -0.51
N CYS A 89 -3.43 7.58 0.06
CA CYS A 89 -2.11 7.12 -0.37
C CYS A 89 -2.27 6.10 -1.49
N VAL A 90 -1.60 6.32 -2.63
CA VAL A 90 -1.58 5.38 -3.76
C VAL A 90 -0.13 4.96 -4.02
N MET A 91 0.21 3.74 -3.66
CA MET A 91 1.54 3.18 -3.90
C MET A 91 1.54 2.33 -5.17
N ILE A 92 2.42 2.64 -6.12
CA ILE A 92 2.54 1.91 -7.39
C ILE A 92 3.70 0.91 -7.29
N LEU A 93 3.46 -0.36 -7.59
CA LEU A 93 4.46 -1.43 -7.56
C LEU A 93 4.44 -2.26 -8.85
N MET A 94 5.58 -2.82 -9.26
CA MET A 94 5.64 -3.78 -10.36
C MET A 94 5.46 -5.23 -9.89
N LEU A 95 4.82 -6.08 -10.69
CA LEU A 95 4.58 -7.51 -10.39
C LEU A 95 5.89 -8.31 -10.32
N ALA A 96 6.93 -7.93 -11.08
CA ALA A 96 8.27 -8.49 -10.92
C ALA A 96 8.88 -8.20 -9.54
N SER A 97 8.36 -7.16 -8.84
CA SER A 97 8.65 -6.87 -7.44
C SER A 97 7.72 -7.64 -6.46
N ALA A 98 6.58 -8.14 -6.92
CA ALA A 98 5.60 -8.84 -6.08
C ALA A 98 5.73 -10.39 -6.13
N VAL A 99 6.13 -10.95 -7.27
CA VAL A 99 6.08 -12.41 -7.53
C VAL A 99 7.44 -13.09 -7.36
N ARG A 100 8.57 -12.37 -7.47
CA ARG A 100 9.90 -13.02 -7.55
C ARG A 100 10.49 -13.50 -6.22
N LYS A 101 9.73 -13.55 -5.13
CA LYS A 101 9.99 -14.31 -3.88
C LYS A 101 9.12 -13.72 -2.78
N LYS A 102 8.13 -14.49 -2.33
CA LYS A 102 7.14 -14.18 -1.27
C LYS A 102 7.75 -13.83 0.12
N GLN A 103 9.08 -13.75 0.24
CA GLN A 103 9.82 -13.51 1.48
C GLN A 103 10.98 -12.50 1.36
N ASP A 104 11.59 -12.28 0.19
CA ASP A 104 12.81 -11.44 0.08
C ASP A 104 12.52 -9.97 -0.25
N GLN A 105 11.43 -9.66 -0.94
CA GLN A 105 11.19 -8.26 -1.34
C GLN A 105 10.68 -7.38 -0.19
N LEU A 106 9.90 -7.93 0.74
CA LEU A 106 9.49 -7.25 1.97
C LEU A 106 10.68 -6.98 2.91
N LYS A 107 11.79 -7.72 2.78
CA LYS A 107 13.04 -7.45 3.49
C LYS A 107 13.81 -6.26 2.89
N MET A 108 13.57 -5.91 1.61
CA MET A 108 14.22 -4.77 0.96
C MET A 108 13.50 -3.43 1.18
N PHE A 109 12.23 -3.45 1.60
CA PHE A 109 11.51 -2.28 2.14
C PHE A 109 11.81 -2.05 3.64
N GLY A 110 12.97 -2.52 4.09
CA GLY A 110 13.39 -2.60 5.48
C GLY A 110 14.75 -1.95 5.70
N GLY A 111 15.09 -0.92 4.92
CA GLY A 111 16.04 0.07 5.42
C GLY A 111 15.47 0.61 6.73
N ARG A 112 16.27 0.60 7.80
CA ARG A 112 15.86 1.13 9.10
C ARG A 112 15.51 2.62 8.92
N GLY A 113 14.21 2.96 8.83
CA GLY A 113 13.76 4.35 8.83
C GLY A 113 12.63 4.73 7.87
N ASP A 114 12.28 3.87 6.91
CA ASP A 114 11.36 4.23 5.81
C ASP A 114 9.88 4.06 6.16
N VAL A 115 9.56 3.35 7.25
CA VAL A 115 8.17 3.13 7.71
C VAL A 115 8.09 3.45 9.19
N ARG A 116 7.10 4.24 9.60
CA ARG A 116 7.00 4.75 10.97
C ARG A 116 5.57 4.85 11.48
N GLY A 117 5.39 4.55 12.77
CA GLY A 117 4.18 4.85 13.52
C GLY A 117 3.07 3.83 13.34
N PHE A 118 3.35 2.67 12.74
CA PHE A 118 2.37 1.61 12.58
C PHE A 118 2.40 0.59 13.73
N THR A 119 3.50 0.48 14.46
CA THR A 119 3.59 -0.36 15.66
C THR A 119 3.56 0.43 16.97
N PRO A 120 3.10 -0.18 18.08
CA PRO A 120 3.15 0.44 19.41
C PRO A 120 4.57 0.76 19.86
N PHE A 121 4.69 1.62 20.87
CA PHE A 121 5.98 1.98 21.47
C PHE A 121 6.72 0.74 21.99
N GLU A 122 8.06 0.74 21.92
CA GLU A 122 8.88 -0.44 22.22
C GLU A 122 8.70 -0.97 23.65
N GLY A 123 8.28 -0.13 24.61
CA GLY A 123 8.07 -0.51 26.01
C GLY A 123 6.65 -0.99 26.34
N ASP A 124 5.69 -0.94 25.42
CA ASP A 124 4.28 -1.25 25.70
C ASP A 124 3.95 -2.71 25.36
N GLN A 125 4.41 -3.63 26.21
CA GLN A 125 4.23 -5.07 26.00
C GLN A 125 2.76 -5.45 25.76
N GLY A 126 1.83 -4.86 26.51
CA GLY A 126 0.40 -5.16 26.40
C GLY A 126 -0.16 -4.77 25.02
N ALA A 127 0.23 -3.61 24.49
CA ALA A 127 -0.20 -3.17 23.16
C ALA A 127 0.39 -4.04 22.03
N HIS A 128 1.63 -4.52 22.18
CA HIS A 128 2.21 -5.46 21.21
C HIS A 128 1.50 -6.81 21.23
N GLU A 129 1.20 -7.37 22.40
CA GLU A 129 0.46 -8.63 22.53
C GLU A 129 -0.94 -8.52 21.91
N ALA A 130 -1.67 -7.45 22.24
CA ALA A 130 -3.01 -7.21 21.69
C ALA A 130 -3.01 -7.08 20.15
N LEU A 131 -2.01 -6.41 19.58
CA LEU A 131 -1.91 -6.24 18.13
C LEU A 131 -1.53 -7.54 17.40
N VAL A 132 -0.70 -8.39 18.02
CA VAL A 132 -0.42 -9.74 17.51
C VAL A 132 -1.66 -10.63 17.57
N GLU A 133 -2.47 -10.51 18.61
CA GLU A 133 -3.73 -11.25 18.73
C GLU A 133 -4.74 -10.84 17.64
N ASP A 134 -4.89 -9.54 17.37
CA ASP A 134 -5.77 -9.05 16.29
C ASP A 134 -5.24 -9.38 14.89
N ILE A 135 -3.91 -9.39 14.70
CA ILE A 135 -3.25 -9.62 13.40
C ILE A 135 -2.17 -10.71 13.54
N PRO A 136 -2.56 -12.00 13.52
CA PRO A 136 -1.67 -13.12 13.86
C PRO A 136 -0.52 -13.38 12.88
N ASN A 137 -0.47 -12.66 11.75
CA ASN A 137 0.57 -12.82 10.72
C ASN A 137 1.58 -11.65 10.67
N LEU A 138 1.67 -10.84 11.73
CA LEU A 138 2.69 -9.80 11.89
C LEU A 138 4.08 -10.41 12.11
N ALA A 139 5.10 -9.78 11.52
CA ALA A 139 6.49 -10.16 11.75
C ALA A 139 7.02 -9.53 13.04
N CYS A 140 7.51 -10.37 13.97
CA CYS A 140 8.06 -9.95 15.27
C CYS A 140 9.56 -10.27 15.37
N TYR A 141 10.27 -9.60 16.27
CA TYR A 141 11.52 -10.12 16.83
C TYR A 141 11.16 -11.26 17.78
N ASN A 142 11.79 -12.42 17.60
CA ASN A 142 11.56 -13.56 18.49
C ASN A 142 12.61 -13.57 19.61
N GLN A 143 12.28 -14.22 20.73
CA GLN A 143 13.15 -14.35 21.90
C GLN A 143 14.52 -15.00 21.58
N GLY A 144 14.63 -15.75 20.47
CA GLY A 144 15.89 -16.32 19.97
C GLY A 144 16.82 -15.36 19.21
N ASP A 145 16.37 -14.14 18.88
CA ASP A 145 17.19 -13.12 18.20
C ASP A 145 18.09 -12.34 19.18
N GLY A 146 17.87 -12.47 20.50
CA GLY A 146 18.64 -11.77 21.55
C GLY A 146 18.38 -10.26 21.65
N ILE A 147 17.38 -9.74 20.92
CA ILE A 147 17.10 -8.31 20.79
C ILE A 147 16.01 -7.84 21.78
N ALA A 148 15.08 -8.71 22.15
CA ALA A 148 13.96 -8.37 23.06
C ALA A 148 13.63 -9.54 23.99
N ALA A 149 13.28 -9.22 25.25
CA ALA A 149 12.88 -10.21 26.26
C ALA A 149 11.51 -10.84 25.97
N TRP A 150 10.72 -10.23 25.08
CA TRP A 150 9.37 -10.60 24.68
C TRP A 150 9.16 -10.29 23.18
N ALA A 151 8.02 -10.71 22.61
CA ALA A 151 7.75 -10.61 21.17
C ALA A 151 7.46 -9.16 20.74
N MET A 152 8.46 -8.48 20.20
CA MET A 152 8.35 -7.09 19.77
C MET A 152 8.05 -7.00 18.27
N ILE A 153 6.98 -6.30 17.89
CA ILE A 153 6.60 -6.14 16.49
C ILE A 153 7.58 -5.19 15.80
N LYS A 154 8.03 -5.57 14.60
CA LYS A 154 8.89 -4.73 13.76
C LYS A 154 8.04 -3.70 13.01
N ASP A 155 8.65 -2.60 12.57
CA ASP A 155 8.03 -1.57 11.72
C ASP A 155 8.41 -1.70 10.19
N PRO A 156 8.39 -2.87 9.53
CA PRO A 156 8.62 -2.97 8.10
C PRO A 156 7.32 -2.67 7.34
N LEU A 157 7.44 -2.26 6.06
CA LEU A 157 6.29 -2.05 5.17
C LEU A 157 5.32 -3.23 5.16
N GLY A 158 5.81 -4.47 5.29
CA GLY A 158 4.97 -5.66 5.38
C GLY A 158 4.00 -5.69 6.55
N ASN A 159 4.41 -5.20 7.73
CA ASN A 159 3.52 -5.11 8.88
C ASN A 159 2.58 -3.94 8.73
N ALA A 160 3.08 -2.77 8.28
CA ALA A 160 2.25 -1.63 7.95
C ALA A 160 1.13 -1.99 6.97
N LEU A 161 1.41 -2.70 5.87
CA LEU A 161 0.37 -3.12 4.91
C LEU A 161 -0.63 -4.13 5.51
N ARG A 162 -0.25 -4.94 6.49
CA ARG A 162 -1.20 -5.84 7.19
C ARG A 162 -2.13 -5.07 8.13
N ILE A 163 -1.60 -4.03 8.77
CA ILE A 163 -2.35 -3.13 9.66
C ILE A 163 -3.29 -2.24 8.85
N ILE A 164 -2.78 -1.61 7.79
CA ILE A 164 -3.51 -0.70 6.90
C ILE A 164 -4.60 -1.44 6.09
N ARG A 165 -4.40 -2.72 5.78
CA ARG A 165 -5.31 -3.56 4.95
C ARG A 165 -5.70 -2.87 3.63
N PRO A 166 -4.73 -2.59 2.73
CA PRO A 166 -4.93 -1.73 1.58
C PRO A 166 -5.91 -2.30 0.55
N VAL A 167 -6.52 -1.41 -0.22
CA VAL A 167 -7.25 -1.79 -1.45
C VAL A 167 -6.22 -2.15 -2.52
N VAL A 168 -6.29 -3.38 -3.05
CA VAL A 168 -5.31 -3.86 -4.05
C VAL A 168 -5.91 -3.81 -5.45
N ILE A 169 -5.20 -3.18 -6.37
CA ILE A 169 -5.54 -3.10 -7.79
C ILE A 169 -4.47 -3.83 -8.60
N LEU A 170 -4.92 -4.70 -9.49
CA LEU A 170 -4.04 -5.42 -10.42
C LEU A 170 -4.28 -4.91 -11.84
N ALA A 171 -3.34 -4.13 -12.38
CA ALA A 171 -3.30 -3.81 -13.79
C ALA A 171 -2.68 -4.99 -14.55
N ARG A 172 -3.37 -5.52 -15.57
CA ARG A 172 -2.85 -6.60 -16.43
C ARG A 172 -2.62 -6.11 -17.86
N ILE A 173 -1.76 -6.83 -18.58
CA ILE A 173 -1.66 -6.81 -20.06
C ILE A 173 -2.83 -7.65 -20.60
N PRO A 174 -3.47 -7.31 -21.73
CA PRO A 174 -4.39 -8.23 -22.40
C PRO A 174 -3.66 -9.54 -22.69
N GLN A 175 -4.17 -10.66 -22.17
CA GLN A 175 -3.85 -11.96 -22.72
C GLN A 175 -4.65 -12.04 -24.03
N ILE A 176 -3.96 -11.91 -25.15
CA ILE A 176 -4.57 -12.21 -26.44
C ILE A 176 -4.67 -13.73 -26.47
N THR A 177 -5.89 -14.25 -26.33
CA THR A 177 -6.23 -15.64 -26.66
C THR A 177 -6.54 -15.70 -28.13
#